data_AF-X0R4J9-F1
#
_entry.id   AF-X0R4J9-F1
#
_cell.length_a   1.000
_cell.length_b   1.000
_cell.length_c   1.000
_cell.angle_alpha   90.00
_cell.angle_beta   90.00
_cell.angle_gamma   90.00
#
_symmetry.space_group_name_H-M   'P 1'
#
loop_
_entity.id
_entity.type
_entity.pdbx_description
1 polymer ?
#
loop_
_entity_poly.entity_id
_entity_poly.type
_entity_poly.pdbx_seq_one_letter_code
_entity_poly.pdbx_strand_id
1 'polypeptide(L)'
;MTNTTNTFEQKRIDNLNWSSGSKLPKSIQDKVQTKPKIPLFYLHNESINNYEDDIYFVNNSDETLSFVAPYELMKRDSDCSEVVVAAEPSERDISLTYTDVLPKQGVRIDRQHIIYDSDYLNQIIVYTMSRASKEMWGIWRLNVCEKGMFSSSYPLLWEEGTKPHTL
;
A
#
# COMPACT_ATOMS: atom_id res chain seq x y z
N MET A 1 -9.10 3.25 33.22
CA MET A 1 -7.88 3.06 32.42
C MET A 1 -8.04 1.77 31.65
N THR A 2 -8.50 1.85 30.40
CA THR A 2 -8.49 0.71 29.48
C THR A 2 -7.10 0.62 28.90
N ASN A 3 -6.34 -0.41 29.29
CA ASN A 3 -5.12 -0.82 28.59
C ASN A 3 -5.53 -1.35 27.21
N THR A 4 -5.76 -0.45 26.27
CA THR A 4 -5.68 -0.79 24.85
C THR A 4 -4.20 -0.84 24.52
N THR A 5 -3.58 -2.00 24.77
CA THR A 5 -2.48 -2.44 23.91
C THR A 5 -3.06 -2.42 22.50
N ASN A 6 -2.79 -1.36 21.75
CA ASN A 6 -3.06 -1.26 20.33
C ASN A 6 -2.07 -2.21 19.65
N THR A 7 -2.26 -3.51 19.85
CA THR A 7 -1.53 -4.53 19.12
C THR A 7 -1.97 -4.40 17.67
N PHE A 8 -1.09 -3.89 16.82
CA PHE A 8 -1.27 -3.89 15.38
C PHE A 8 -1.27 -5.35 14.90
N GLU A 9 -2.42 -6.01 15.00
CA GLU A 9 -2.56 -7.40 14.60
C GLU A 9 -2.42 -7.56 13.08
N GLN A 10 -1.84 -8.67 12.63
CA GLN A 10 -1.82 -8.98 11.21
C GLN A 10 -3.25 -9.20 10.69
N LYS A 11 -3.59 -8.53 9.59
CA LYS A 11 -4.87 -8.72 8.89
C LYS A 11 -4.64 -9.02 7.42
N ARG A 12 -5.47 -9.92 6.89
CA ARG A 12 -5.46 -10.31 5.48
C ARG A 12 -6.87 -10.22 4.92
N ILE A 13 -6.97 -9.87 3.64
CA ILE A 13 -8.21 -9.96 2.86
C ILE A 13 -7.92 -10.79 1.63
N ASP A 14 -8.70 -11.85 1.43
CA ASP A 14 -8.56 -12.72 0.26
C ASP A 14 -9.48 -12.27 -0.87
N ASN A 15 -9.14 -12.67 -2.10
CA ASN A 15 -9.95 -12.46 -3.30
C ASN A 15 -10.22 -10.98 -3.64
N LEU A 16 -9.28 -10.09 -3.33
CA LEU A 16 -9.35 -8.70 -3.74
C LEU A 16 -9.14 -8.58 -5.25
N ASN A 17 -10.10 -7.99 -5.93
CA ASN A 17 -10.05 -7.76 -7.37
C ASN A 17 -9.84 -6.28 -7.65
N TRP A 18 -8.90 -5.97 -8.54
CA TRP A 18 -8.73 -4.62 -9.06
C TRP A 18 -9.98 -4.19 -9.82
N SER A 19 -10.82 -3.36 -9.20
CA SER A 19 -11.86 -2.62 -9.89
C SER A 19 -11.24 -1.31 -10.36
N SER A 20 -10.87 -1.24 -11.65
CA SER A 20 -10.35 -0.02 -12.27
C SER A 20 -11.26 1.17 -11.95
N GLY A 21 -10.80 2.05 -11.06
CA GLY A 21 -11.49 3.27 -10.65
C GLY A 21 -11.41 4.35 -11.71
N SER A 22 -11.83 4.07 -12.95
CA SER A 22 -11.95 5.07 -13.99
C SER A 22 -13.31 4.96 -14.67
N LYS A 23 -14.28 5.71 -14.14
CA LYS A 23 -15.42 6.17 -14.94
C LYS A 23 -14.95 7.33 -15.82
N LEU A 24 -14.02 7.07 -16.75
CA LEU A 24 -13.86 7.97 -17.89
C LEU A 24 -15.21 7.98 -18.64
N PRO A 25 -15.72 9.15 -19.07
CA PRO A 25 -16.91 9.22 -19.91
C PRO A 25 -16.74 8.29 -21.12
N LYS A 26 -17.76 7.50 -21.47
CA LYS A 26 -17.72 6.56 -22.61
C LYS A 26 -17.16 7.18 -23.90
N SER A 27 -17.40 8.49 -24.11
CA SER A 27 -16.90 9.25 -25.26
C SER A 27 -15.38 9.35 -25.38
N ILE A 28 -14.62 9.13 -24.29
CA ILE A 28 -13.15 9.11 -24.27
C ILE A 28 -12.63 7.67 -24.41
N GLN A 29 -13.36 6.69 -23.85
CA GLN A 29 -13.02 5.26 -23.95
C GLN A 29 -13.08 4.74 -25.40
N ASP A 30 -14.05 5.22 -26.19
CA ASP A 30 -14.19 4.80 -27.60
C ASP A 30 -13.06 5.29 -28.52
N LYS A 31 -12.29 6.33 -28.12
CA LYS A 31 -11.18 6.88 -28.90
C LYS A 31 -9.81 6.30 -28.55
N VAL A 32 -9.68 5.65 -27.39
CA VAL A 32 -8.42 5.09 -26.93
C VAL A 32 -8.66 3.62 -26.61
N GLN A 33 -8.46 2.77 -27.62
CA GLN A 33 -8.52 1.32 -27.53
C GLN A 33 -7.32 0.74 -26.75
N THR A 34 -6.92 1.39 -25.64
CA THR A 34 -5.91 0.85 -24.73
C THR A 34 -6.60 -0.12 -23.80
N LYS A 35 -6.13 -1.38 -23.77
CA LYS A 35 -6.50 -2.33 -22.73
C LYS A 35 -6.40 -1.62 -21.36
N PRO A 36 -7.38 -1.79 -20.46
CA PRO A 36 -7.30 -1.20 -19.14
C PRO A 36 -6.02 -1.70 -18.48
N LYS A 37 -5.17 -0.76 -18.02
CA LYS A 37 -3.95 -1.13 -17.29
C LYS A 37 -4.33 -1.77 -15.98
N ILE A 38 -3.76 -2.94 -15.70
CA ILE A 38 -3.96 -3.70 -14.46
C ILE A 38 -2.66 -3.60 -13.66
N PRO A 39 -2.70 -3.17 -12.39
CA PRO A 39 -1.50 -3.13 -11.57
C PRO A 39 -1.17 -4.53 -11.06
N LEU A 40 0.11 -4.90 -11.01
CA LEU A 40 0.60 -6.06 -10.26
C LEU A 40 0.41 -5.87 -8.76
N PHE A 41 0.62 -4.63 -8.29
CA PHE A 41 0.46 -4.27 -6.90
C PHE A 41 -0.30 -2.96 -6.77
N TYR A 42 -1.17 -2.88 -5.78
CA TYR A 42 -1.90 -1.64 -5.49
C TYR A 42 -2.20 -1.54 -3.99
N LEU A 43 -2.52 -0.33 -3.53
CA LEU A 43 -3.04 -0.09 -2.19
C LEU A 43 -4.55 -0.12 -2.18
N HIS A 44 -5.13 -0.70 -1.15
CA HIS A 44 -6.56 -0.69 -0.90
C HIS A 44 -6.85 -0.13 0.50
N ASN A 45 -7.81 0.79 0.59
CA ASN A 45 -8.28 1.31 1.87
C ASN A 45 -9.59 0.61 2.26
N GLU A 46 -9.65 0.11 3.48
CA GLU A 46 -10.86 -0.45 4.09
C GLU A 46 -11.25 0.41 5.29
N SER A 47 -12.39 1.12 5.18
CA SER A 47 -12.86 1.96 6.27
C SER A 47 -13.34 1.11 7.44
N ILE A 48 -12.77 1.38 8.62
CA ILE A 48 -13.18 0.75 9.87
C ILE A 48 -14.36 1.54 10.45
N ASN A 49 -14.25 2.86 10.41
CA ASN A 49 -15.25 3.81 10.89
C ASN A 49 -15.04 5.19 10.23
N ASN A 50 -15.75 6.21 10.69
CA ASN A 50 -15.67 7.57 10.14
C ASN A 50 -14.35 8.32 10.43
N TYR A 51 -13.43 7.70 11.16
CA TYR A 51 -12.20 8.29 11.65
C TYR A 51 -10.96 7.47 11.31
N GLU A 52 -11.08 6.18 10.98
CA GLU A 52 -9.95 5.29 10.71
C GLU A 52 -10.17 4.45 9.46
N ASP A 53 -9.12 4.37 8.64
CA ASP A 53 -8.99 3.45 7.51
C ASP A 53 -7.80 2.50 7.73
N ASP A 54 -8.01 1.19 7.52
CA ASP A 54 -6.90 0.23 7.39
C ASP A 54 -6.36 0.31 5.94
N ILE A 55 -5.03 0.37 5.79
CA ILE A 55 -4.35 0.44 4.49
C ILE A 55 -3.75 -0.94 4.19
N TYR A 56 -4.11 -1.51 3.04
CA TYR A 56 -3.66 -2.81 2.59
C TYR A 56 -2.74 -2.70 1.37
N PHE A 57 -1.63 -3.43 1.39
CA PHE A 57 -0.88 -3.78 0.18
C PHE A 57 -1.55 -4.99 -0.46
N VAL A 58 -1.91 -4.90 -1.74
CA VAL A 58 -2.55 -5.98 -2.48
C VAL A 58 -1.60 -6.58 -3.50
N ASN A 59 -1.37 -7.88 -3.36
CA ASN A 59 -0.73 -8.69 -4.38
C ASN A 59 -1.75 -9.03 -5.47
N ASN A 60 -1.79 -8.25 -6.55
CA ASN A 60 -2.66 -8.52 -7.70
C ASN A 60 -1.97 -9.34 -8.79
N SER A 61 -0.75 -9.82 -8.56
CA SER A 61 -0.08 -10.75 -9.47
C SER A 61 -0.68 -12.17 -9.33
N ASP A 62 -0.25 -13.06 -10.23
CA ASP A 62 -0.55 -14.50 -10.14
C ASP A 62 0.52 -15.28 -9.35
N GLU A 63 1.53 -14.59 -8.82
CA GLU A 63 2.61 -15.19 -8.02
C GLU A 63 2.36 -15.03 -6.53
N THR A 64 2.86 -15.99 -5.73
CA THR A 64 2.98 -15.80 -4.28
C THR A 64 4.22 -14.98 -3.96
N LEU A 65 4.08 -13.97 -3.11
CA LEU A 65 5.23 -13.24 -2.58
C LEU A 65 5.79 -13.97 -1.36
N SER A 66 7.11 -14.08 -1.29
CA SER A 66 7.82 -14.65 -0.13
C SER A 66 7.52 -13.85 1.13
N PHE A 67 7.59 -12.51 1.03
CA PHE A 67 7.21 -11.62 2.11
C PHE A 67 6.73 -10.25 1.60
N VAL A 68 5.98 -9.58 2.47
CA VAL A 68 5.63 -8.16 2.41
C VAL A 68 5.95 -7.58 3.78
N ALA A 69 6.88 -6.62 3.83
CA ALA A 69 7.32 -5.99 5.07
C ALA A 69 7.17 -4.47 4.99
N PRO A 70 6.23 -3.86 5.72
CA PRO A 70 6.11 -2.43 5.84
C PRO A 70 7.05 -1.90 6.92
N TYR A 71 7.72 -0.80 6.61
CA TYR A 71 8.57 -0.06 7.54
C TYR A 71 8.00 1.33 7.70
N GLU A 72 7.65 1.69 8.94
CA GLU A 72 7.34 3.07 9.28
C GLU A 72 8.65 3.88 9.23
N LEU A 73 8.67 4.93 8.41
CA LEU A 73 9.75 5.90 8.48
C LEU A 73 9.43 6.84 9.64
N MET A 74 10.38 7.01 10.57
CA MET A 74 10.23 7.97 11.66
C MET A 74 9.81 9.33 11.09
N LYS A 75 8.73 9.90 11.65
CA LYS A 75 8.21 11.25 11.33
C LYS A 75 9.39 12.22 11.24
N ARG A 76 9.72 12.68 10.04
CA ARG A 76 10.69 13.76 9.85
C ARG A 76 9.96 15.00 9.43
N ASP A 77 10.37 16.11 10.05
CA ASP A 77 10.06 17.47 9.60
C ASP A 77 10.21 17.57 8.08
N SER A 78 9.34 18.38 7.49
CA SER A 78 9.25 18.67 6.05
C SER A 78 10.57 19.07 5.36
N ASP A 79 11.61 19.35 6.14
CA ASP A 79 12.85 20.01 5.72
C ASP A 79 14.03 19.06 5.50
N CYS A 80 13.87 17.74 5.73
CA CYS A 80 14.95 16.76 5.58
C CYS A 80 14.80 15.92 4.30
N SER A 81 15.62 16.18 3.29
CA SER A 81 15.61 15.48 1.99
C SER A 81 16.19 14.06 2.01
N GLU A 82 16.94 13.70 3.05
CA GLU A 82 17.54 12.37 3.18
C GLU A 82 16.67 11.42 4.02
N VAL A 83 16.30 10.29 3.42
CA VAL A 83 15.55 9.21 4.06
C VAL A 83 16.49 8.41 4.94
N VAL A 84 16.19 8.29 6.23
CA VAL A 84 16.83 7.30 7.10
C VAL A 84 15.80 6.25 7.41
N VAL A 85 15.96 5.08 6.77
CA VAL A 85 15.37 3.84 7.27
C VAL A 85 15.99 3.61 8.64
N ALA A 86 15.18 3.40 9.68
CA ALA A 86 15.71 3.01 10.97
C ALA A 86 16.64 1.80 10.76
N ALA A 87 17.83 1.82 11.39
CA ALA A 87 18.81 0.76 11.19
C ALA A 87 18.27 -0.62 11.63
N GLU A 88 17.29 -0.62 12.54
CA GLU A 88 16.59 -1.80 13.02
C GLU A 88 15.07 -1.58 12.91
N PRO A 89 14.31 -2.60 12.48
CA PRO A 89 12.84 -2.54 12.43
C PRO A 89 12.25 -2.36 13.83
N SER A 90 11.21 -1.53 13.93
CA SER A 90 10.43 -1.40 15.16
C SER A 90 9.62 -2.66 15.46
N GLU A 91 9.08 -2.79 16.68
CA GLU A 91 8.15 -3.87 17.03
C GLU A 91 6.92 -3.92 16.09
N ARG A 92 6.48 -2.76 15.61
CA ARG A 92 5.42 -2.63 14.60
C ARG A 92 5.85 -3.24 13.26
N ASP A 93 7.04 -2.91 12.78
CA ASP A 93 7.54 -3.42 11.48
C ASP A 93 7.73 -4.94 11.51
N ILE A 94 8.23 -5.47 12.63
CA ILE A 94 8.37 -6.91 12.85
C ILE A 94 6.99 -7.57 12.88
N SER A 95 6.04 -7.02 13.65
CA SER A 95 4.70 -7.60 13.77
C SER A 95 3.87 -7.51 12.49
N LEU A 96 4.14 -6.54 11.61
CA LEU A 96 3.45 -6.39 10.32
C LEU A 96 4.24 -7.00 9.14
N THR A 97 5.24 -7.84 9.39
CA THR A 97 5.89 -8.61 8.32
C THR A 97 5.09 -9.86 7.99
N TYR A 98 4.55 -9.91 6.77
CA TYR A 98 3.75 -11.04 6.28
C TYR A 98 4.61 -11.95 5.42
N THR A 99 4.51 -13.27 5.64
CA THR A 99 5.03 -14.27 4.71
C THR A 99 3.91 -14.84 3.84
N ASP A 100 4.29 -15.47 2.72
CA ASP A 100 3.39 -16.24 1.86
C ASP A 100 2.14 -15.44 1.44
N VAL A 101 2.35 -14.23 0.91
CA VAL A 101 1.23 -13.40 0.45
C VAL A 101 0.73 -13.92 -0.88
N LEU A 102 -0.46 -14.52 -0.86
CA LEU A 102 -1.03 -15.23 -2.00
C LEU A 102 -1.47 -14.28 -3.13
N PRO A 103 -1.65 -14.81 -4.36
CA PRO A 103 -2.33 -14.09 -5.43
C PRO A 103 -3.68 -13.54 -4.96
N LYS A 104 -3.99 -12.30 -5.34
CA LYS A 104 -5.22 -11.56 -5.00
C LYS A 104 -5.44 -11.37 -3.49
N GLN A 105 -4.38 -11.45 -2.69
CA GLN A 105 -4.45 -11.21 -1.25
C GLN A 105 -3.97 -9.80 -0.89
N GLY A 106 -4.75 -9.12 -0.06
CA GLY A 106 -4.36 -7.90 0.63
C GLY A 106 -3.80 -8.19 2.02
N VAL A 107 -2.72 -7.52 2.40
CA VAL A 107 -2.17 -7.55 3.76
C VAL A 107 -2.11 -6.15 4.35
N ARG A 108 -2.57 -6.00 5.59
CA ARG A 108 -2.62 -4.68 6.23
C ARG A 108 -1.22 -4.19 6.55
N ILE A 109 -0.83 -3.08 5.95
CA ILE A 109 0.50 -2.48 6.13
C ILE A 109 0.48 -1.26 7.05
N ASP A 110 -0.68 -0.63 7.22
CA ASP A 110 -0.84 0.51 8.12
C ASP A 110 -2.31 0.76 8.49
N ARG A 111 -2.53 1.71 9.39
CA ARG A 111 -3.81 2.31 9.71
C ARG A 111 -3.64 3.82 9.79
N GLN A 112 -4.53 4.55 9.13
CA GLN A 112 -4.55 6.01 9.18
C GLN A 112 -5.76 6.49 9.97
N HIS A 113 -5.55 7.48 10.85
CA HIS A 113 -6.62 8.26 11.44
C HIS A 113 -6.92 9.48 10.56
N ILE A 114 -8.07 9.49 9.89
CA ILE A 114 -8.48 10.45 8.86
C ILE A 114 -8.34 11.90 9.31
N ILE A 115 -8.67 12.25 10.56
CA ILE A 115 -8.56 13.62 11.07
C ILE A 115 -7.14 13.95 11.52
N TYR A 116 -6.57 13.17 12.45
CA TYR A 116 -5.27 13.47 13.07
C TYR A 116 -4.07 13.25 12.18
N ASP A 117 -4.19 12.44 11.12
CA ASP A 117 -3.11 12.20 10.18
C ASP A 117 -3.32 12.97 8.86
N SER A 118 -4.31 13.86 8.78
CA SER A 118 -4.60 14.64 7.55
C SER A 118 -3.61 15.76 7.28
N ASP A 119 -2.88 16.20 8.30
CA ASP A 119 -1.84 17.23 8.25
C ASP A 119 -0.42 16.63 8.30
N TYR A 120 -0.30 15.31 8.47
CA TYR A 120 0.98 14.60 8.49
C TYR A 120 1.27 13.91 7.16
N LEU A 121 2.55 13.94 6.78
CA LEU A 121 3.06 13.16 5.68
C LEU A 121 3.45 11.77 6.20
N ASN A 122 2.51 10.82 6.11
CA ASN A 122 2.80 9.42 6.41
C ASN A 122 3.66 8.84 5.28
N GLN A 123 4.81 8.28 5.65
CA GLN A 123 5.72 7.60 4.75
C GLN A 123 5.89 6.14 5.16
N ILE A 124 5.40 5.25 4.33
CA ILE A 124 5.58 3.80 4.51
C ILE A 124 6.52 3.33 3.41
N ILE A 125 7.53 2.54 3.79
CA ILE A 125 8.30 1.77 2.83
C ILE A 125 7.78 0.34 2.83
N VAL A 126 7.40 -0.19 1.67
CA VAL A 126 7.02 -1.59 1.52
C VAL A 126 8.10 -2.34 0.74
N TYR A 127 8.64 -3.39 1.34
CA TYR A 127 9.55 -4.35 0.69
C TYR A 127 8.77 -5.59 0.27
N THR A 128 9.01 -6.06 -0.95
CA THR A 128 8.40 -7.31 -1.45
C THR A 128 9.38 -8.14 -2.26
N MET A 129 9.26 -9.47 -2.14
CA MET A 129 10.11 -10.41 -2.85
C MET A 129 9.26 -11.53 -3.45
N SER A 130 9.47 -11.87 -4.74
CA SER A 130 8.80 -13.03 -5.33
C SER A 130 9.32 -14.31 -4.72
N ARG A 131 8.42 -15.28 -4.55
CA ARG A 131 8.79 -16.63 -4.12
C ARG A 131 9.42 -17.44 -5.24
N ALA A 132 8.98 -17.24 -6.47
CA ALA A 132 9.46 -18.01 -7.62
C ALA A 132 10.88 -17.59 -8.01
N SER A 133 11.13 -16.29 -8.19
CA SER A 133 12.43 -15.80 -8.64
C SER A 133 13.41 -15.50 -7.50
N LYS A 134 12.92 -15.35 -6.26
CA LYS A 134 13.67 -14.82 -5.10
C LYS A 134 14.23 -13.41 -5.34
N GLU A 135 13.73 -12.69 -6.34
CA GLU A 135 14.12 -11.33 -6.63
C GLU A 135 13.28 -10.35 -5.80
N MET A 136 13.92 -9.27 -5.33
CA MET A 136 13.22 -8.15 -4.71
C MET A 136 12.45 -7.41 -5.81
N TRP A 137 11.12 -7.44 -5.75
CA TRP A 137 10.26 -6.83 -6.78
C TRP A 137 10.19 -5.31 -6.65
N GLY A 138 10.36 -4.78 -5.44
CA GLY A 138 10.39 -3.34 -5.29
C GLY A 138 10.40 -2.85 -3.86
N ILE A 139 10.77 -1.58 -3.78
CA ILE A 139 10.65 -0.70 -2.62
C ILE A 139 9.69 0.41 -3.05
N TRP A 140 8.56 0.53 -2.38
CA TRP A 140 7.61 1.64 -2.58
C TRP A 140 7.62 2.55 -1.37
N ARG A 141 7.92 3.83 -1.60
CA ARG A 141 7.72 4.90 -0.64
C ARG A 141 6.35 5.50 -0.90
N LEU A 142 5.45 5.34 0.05
CA LEU A 142 4.09 5.83 -0.05
C LEU A 142 4.02 7.15 0.71
N ASN A 143 3.88 8.28 0.00
CA ASN A 143 3.61 9.57 0.63
C ASN A 143 2.10 9.76 0.66
N VAL A 144 1.47 9.62 1.83
CA VAL A 144 0.03 9.83 1.99
C VAL A 144 -0.24 11.32 2.20
N CYS A 145 0.05 12.15 1.20
CA CYS A 145 -0.16 13.58 1.28
C CYS A 145 -1.08 14.09 0.18
N GLU A 146 -2.36 13.76 0.30
CA GLU A 146 -3.41 14.65 -0.20
C GLU A 146 -4.47 14.79 0.88
N LYS A 147 -5.04 16.01 1.02
CA LYS A 147 -6.16 16.28 1.92
C LYS A 147 -7.33 15.38 1.50
N GLY A 148 -7.45 14.24 2.17
CA GLY A 148 -8.32 13.17 1.75
C GLY A 148 -7.54 12.12 0.98
N MET A 149 -7.29 11.00 1.67
CA MET A 149 -7.22 9.62 1.20
C MET A 149 -6.68 9.39 -0.22
N PHE A 150 -5.78 8.41 -0.37
CA PHE A 150 -5.65 7.76 -1.67
C PHE A 150 -7.03 7.30 -2.16
N SER A 151 -7.34 7.52 -3.44
CA SER A 151 -8.50 6.89 -4.07
C SER A 151 -8.52 5.40 -3.73
N SER A 152 -9.70 4.81 -3.51
CA SER A 152 -9.92 3.47 -2.91
C SER A 152 -9.04 2.33 -3.44
N SER A 153 -8.43 2.51 -4.61
CA SER A 153 -7.35 1.64 -5.08
C SER A 153 -6.24 2.46 -5.78
N TYR A 154 -5.02 2.47 -5.24
CA TYR A 154 -3.87 3.22 -5.77
C TYR A 154 -2.81 2.27 -6.35
N PRO A 155 -2.50 2.34 -7.67
CA PRO A 155 -1.54 1.42 -8.29
C PRO A 155 -0.11 1.71 -7.82
N LEU A 156 0.68 0.67 -7.58
CA LEU A 156 2.09 0.74 -7.16
C LEU A 156 3.06 0.24 -8.24
N LEU A 157 2.65 -0.77 -8.99
CA LEU A 157 3.42 -1.35 -10.09
C LEU A 157 2.45 -1.85 -11.16
N TRP A 158 2.64 -1.44 -12.41
CA TRP A 158 1.88 -1.95 -13.55
C TRP A 158 2.43 -3.31 -14.02
N GLU A 159 1.61 -4.10 -14.71
CA GLU A 159 1.99 -5.40 -15.29
C GLU A 159 3.25 -5.31 -16.16
N GLU A 160 3.42 -4.22 -16.91
CA GLU A 160 4.62 -3.98 -17.70
C GLU A 160 5.89 -3.61 -16.88
N GLY A 161 5.83 -3.69 -15.54
CA GLY A 161 6.95 -3.39 -14.64
C GLY A 161 7.22 -1.90 -14.46
N THR A 162 6.38 -1.02 -15.00
CA THR A 162 6.51 0.43 -14.82
C THR A 162 5.86 0.89 -13.53
N LYS A 163 6.51 1.82 -12.82
CA LYS A 163 5.88 2.53 -11.70
C LYS A 163 4.88 3.55 -12.27
N PRO A 164 3.70 3.75 -11.65
CA PRO A 164 2.83 4.85 -12.03
C PRO A 164 3.58 6.18 -11.94
N HIS A 165 3.38 7.05 -12.94
CA HIS A 165 3.89 8.42 -12.86
C HIS A 165 3.20 9.12 -11.69
N THR A 166 3.97 9.49 -10.67
CA THR A 166 3.54 10.49 -9.69
C THR A 166 3.27 11.78 -10.45
N LEU A 167 2.02 12.24 -10.43
CA LEU A 167 1.65 13.58 -10.89
C LEU A 167 2.28 14.63 -9.98
#